data_AF-A0A7K3S6V1-F1
#
_entry.id   AF-A0A7K3S6V1-F1
#
_cell.length_a   1.000
_cell.length_b   1.000
_cell.length_c   1.000
_cell.angle_alpha   90.00
_cell.angle_beta   90.00
_cell.angle_gamma   90.00
#
_symmetry.space_group_name_H-M   'P 1'
#
loop_
_entity.id
_entity.type
_entity.pdbx_description
1 polymer ?
#
loop_
_entity_poly.entity_id
_entity_poly.type
_entity_poly.pdbx_seq_one_letter_code
_entity_poly.pdbx_strand_id
1 'polypeptide(L)'
;SSPSAAPPAEFAGPSLRPGDRGPEVGVLQNRLKEVWLYSGPSDQNYDDRVENAVAIYQSYKAIQGDPIGVYGPNTRRALEAETSGRGHR
;
A
#
# COMPACT_ATOMS: atom_id res chain seq x y z
N SER A 1 -12.35 -31.17 9.26
CA SER A 1 -12.48 -29.80 8.75
C SER A 1 -11.30 -28.99 9.22
N SER A 2 -10.44 -28.54 8.31
CA SER A 2 -9.33 -27.64 8.64
C SER A 2 -9.70 -26.24 8.18
N PRO A 3 -9.53 -25.19 8.98
CA PRO A 3 -9.66 -23.84 8.46
C PRO A 3 -8.48 -23.57 7.52
N SER A 4 -8.77 -23.14 6.30
CA SER A 4 -7.79 -22.62 5.37
C SER A 4 -7.38 -21.24 5.88
N ALA A 5 -6.38 -21.19 6.77
CA ALA A 5 -5.81 -19.94 7.24
C ALA A 5 -4.90 -19.39 6.15
N ALA A 6 -5.26 -18.21 5.64
CA ALA A 6 -4.32 -17.33 4.95
C ALA A 6 -3.01 -17.21 5.77
N PRO A 7 -1.85 -17.01 5.13
CA PRO A 7 -0.59 -16.92 5.87
C PRO A 7 -0.70 -15.84 6.95
N PRO A 8 -0.03 -15.99 8.11
CA PRO A 8 -0.15 -15.04 9.19
C PRO A 8 0.13 -13.63 8.68
N ALA A 9 -0.81 -12.70 8.91
CA ALA A 9 -0.64 -11.28 8.64
C ALA A 9 0.50 -10.63 9.48
N GLU A 10 1.33 -11.45 10.12
CA GLU A 10 2.44 -11.11 11.00
C GLU A 10 3.75 -10.89 10.23
N PHE A 11 3.88 -11.40 9.00
CA PHE A 11 5.08 -11.23 8.17
C PHE A 11 5.04 -10.03 7.22
N ALA A 12 3.83 -9.51 6.96
CA ALA A 12 3.65 -8.20 6.34
C ALA A 12 3.54 -7.18 7.47
N GLY A 13 4.29 -6.06 7.41
CA GLY A 13 4.26 -5.04 8.47
C GLY A 13 2.84 -4.53 8.83
N PRO A 14 2.68 -3.68 9.84
CA PRO A 14 1.36 -3.13 10.17
C PRO A 14 0.70 -2.44 8.95
N SER A 15 -0.63 -2.53 8.82
CA SER A 15 -1.34 -1.82 7.75
C SER A 15 -1.18 -0.31 7.91
N LEU A 16 -0.99 0.41 6.80
CA LEU A 16 -0.89 1.87 6.80
C LEU A 16 -2.22 2.50 6.37
N ARG A 17 -2.64 3.56 7.05
CA ARG A 17 -3.94 4.23 6.86
C ARG A 17 -3.79 5.76 6.96
N PRO A 18 -4.82 6.53 6.55
CA PRO A 18 -4.82 7.98 6.68
C PRO A 18 -4.43 8.46 8.08
N GLY A 19 -3.51 9.41 8.14
CA GLY A 19 -2.95 9.95 9.38
C GLY A 19 -1.68 9.26 9.89
N ASP A 20 -1.35 8.06 9.39
CA ASP A 20 -0.07 7.41 9.71
C ASP A 20 1.12 8.20 9.17
N ARG A 21 2.26 8.09 9.86
CA ARG A 21 3.50 8.76 9.48
C ARG A 21 4.70 7.85 9.69
N GLY A 22 5.76 8.04 8.90
CA GLY A 22 7.04 7.39 9.11
C GLY A 22 7.63 6.73 7.85
N PRO A 23 8.78 6.07 7.99
CA PRO A 23 9.53 5.55 6.85
C PRO A 23 8.75 4.57 5.99
N GLU A 24 7.85 3.78 6.58
CA GLU A 24 6.99 2.84 5.87
C GLU A 24 6.01 3.55 4.93
N VAL A 25 5.52 4.74 5.32
CA VAL A 25 4.69 5.58 4.45
C VAL A 25 5.52 6.16 3.31
N GLY A 26 6.77 6.56 3.58
CA GLY A 26 7.70 6.99 2.54
C GLY A 26 7.95 5.90 1.49
N VAL A 27 8.10 4.64 1.93
CA VAL A 27 8.23 3.48 1.04
C VAL A 27 6.93 3.28 0.24
N LEU A 28 5.76 3.36 0.86
CA LEU A 28 4.47 3.28 0.14
C LEU A 28 4.36 4.38 -0.93
N GLN A 29 4.66 5.63 -0.60
CA GLN A 29 4.67 6.76 -1.54
C GLN A 29 5.61 6.50 -2.73
N ASN A 30 6.80 5.93 -2.48
CA ASN A 30 7.72 5.54 -3.54
C ASN A 30 7.15 4.43 -4.43
N ARG A 31 6.49 3.42 -3.86
CA ARG A 31 5.84 2.35 -4.64
C ARG A 31 4.71 2.90 -5.52
N LEU A 32 3.88 3.79 -4.99
CA LEU A 32 2.79 4.42 -5.74
C LEU A 32 3.31 5.30 -6.89
N LYS A 33 4.49 5.92 -6.73
CA LYS A 33 5.20 6.59 -7.84
C LYS A 33 5.65 5.61 -8.90
N GLU A 34 6.18 4.45 -8.50
CA GLU A 34 6.66 3.41 -9.43
C GLU A 34 5.56 2.88 -10.38
N VAL A 35 4.30 2.96 -9.94
CA VAL A 35 3.11 2.60 -10.74
C VAL A 35 2.35 3.82 -11.27
N TRP A 36 2.95 5.01 -11.22
CA TRP A 36 2.39 6.27 -11.75
C TRP A 36 1.06 6.72 -11.13
N LEU A 37 0.73 6.27 -9.91
CA LEU A 37 -0.51 6.61 -9.21
C LEU A 37 -0.34 7.73 -8.18
N TYR A 38 0.90 8.12 -7.87
CA TYR A 38 1.19 9.21 -6.95
C TYR A 38 2.32 10.08 -7.50
N SER A 39 2.10 11.39 -7.55
CA SER A 39 3.06 12.39 -8.04
C SER A 39 3.54 13.37 -6.96
N GLY A 40 3.07 13.21 -5.72
CA GLY A 40 3.45 14.06 -4.59
C GLY A 40 4.84 13.74 -4.02
N PRO A 41 5.31 14.48 -3.00
CA PRO A 41 6.57 14.19 -2.32
C PRO A 41 6.51 12.87 -1.53
N SER A 42 7.66 12.24 -1.30
CA SER A 42 7.77 11.09 -0.38
C SER A 42 8.08 11.60 1.04
N ASP A 43 7.16 12.39 1.58
CA ASP A 43 7.31 13.14 2.83
C ASP A 43 6.94 12.33 4.08
N GLN A 44 6.68 11.03 3.93
CA GLN A 44 6.37 10.10 5.01
C GLN A 44 5.03 10.40 5.71
N ASN A 45 4.12 11.13 5.06
CA ASN A 45 2.78 11.41 5.56
C ASN A 45 1.71 10.69 4.74
N TYR A 46 0.81 9.97 5.41
CA TYR A 46 -0.32 9.32 4.76
C TYR A 46 -1.47 10.33 4.64
N ASP A 47 -1.34 11.23 3.66
CA ASP A 47 -2.33 12.25 3.35
C ASP A 47 -3.44 11.73 2.40
N ASP A 48 -4.44 12.58 2.13
CA ASP A 48 -5.57 12.26 1.25
C ASP A 48 -5.12 11.87 -0.18
N ARG A 49 -3.94 12.35 -0.62
CA ARG A 49 -3.39 12.00 -1.93
C ARG A 49 -2.82 10.58 -1.93
N VAL A 50 -2.15 10.17 -0.85
CA VAL A 50 -1.71 8.77 -0.66
C VAL A 50 -2.93 7.84 -0.57
N GLU A 51 -3.94 8.20 0.22
CA GLU A 51 -5.18 7.44 0.33
C GLU A 51 -5.86 7.22 -1.02
N ASN A 52 -6.05 8.31 -1.78
CA ASN A 52 -6.65 8.23 -3.10
C ASN A 52 -5.83 7.38 -4.08
N ALA A 53 -4.49 7.49 -4.05
CA ALA A 53 -3.62 6.66 -4.89
C ALA A 53 -3.74 5.16 -4.55
N VAL A 54 -3.85 4.82 -3.25
CA VAL A 54 -4.11 3.45 -2.80
C VAL A 54 -5.48 2.95 -3.25
N ALA A 55 -6.53 3.77 -3.10
CA ALA A 55 -7.87 3.44 -3.56
C ALA A 55 -7.93 3.17 -5.07
N ILE A 56 -7.26 3.99 -5.88
CA ILE A 56 -7.17 3.79 -7.33
C ILE A 56 -6.43 2.48 -7.65
N TYR A 57 -5.30 2.22 -6.98
CA TYR A 57 -4.55 0.97 -7.17
C TYR A 57 -5.42 -0.26 -6.86
N GLN A 58 -6.11 -0.25 -5.72
CA GLN A 58 -7.03 -1.31 -5.31
C GLN A 58 -8.13 -1.55 -6.36
N SER A 59 -8.71 -0.47 -6.90
CA SER A 59 -9.71 -0.55 -7.96
C SER A 59 -9.13 -1.19 -9.24
N TYR A 60 -7.98 -0.72 -9.73
CA TYR A 60 -7.36 -1.27 -10.94
C TYR A 60 -6.94 -2.73 -10.82
N LYS A 61 -6.60 -3.18 -9.62
CA LYS A 61 -6.20 -4.57 -9.34
C LYS A 61 -7.34 -5.44 -8.83
N ALA A 62 -8.56 -4.92 -8.77
CA ALA A 62 -9.74 -5.60 -8.21
C ALA A 62 -9.48 -6.23 -6.83
N ILE A 63 -8.74 -5.50 -5.98
CA ILE A 63 -8.35 -5.97 -4.64
C ILE A 63 -9.56 -5.95 -3.72
N GLN A 64 -9.75 -7.05 -2.99
CA GLN A 64 -10.80 -7.22 -2.00
C GLN A 64 -10.18 -7.58 -0.64
N GLY A 65 -10.92 -7.34 0.45
CA GLY A 65 -10.52 -7.71 1.80
C GLY A 65 -9.73 -6.64 2.57
N ASP A 66 -9.29 -5.58 1.91
CA ASP A 66 -8.74 -4.38 2.55
C ASP A 66 -9.75 -3.23 2.44
N PRO A 67 -9.87 -2.35 3.45
CA PRO A 67 -10.64 -1.11 3.30
C PRO A 67 -10.09 -0.24 2.16
N ILE A 68 -10.99 0.49 1.50
CA ILE A 68 -10.61 1.42 0.43
C ILE A 68 -9.63 2.47 0.99
N GLY A 69 -8.53 2.69 0.28
CA GLY A 69 -7.52 3.67 0.69
C GLY A 69 -6.65 3.22 1.86
N VAL A 70 -6.75 1.96 2.31
CA VAL A 70 -5.87 1.39 3.34
C VAL A 70 -4.85 0.45 2.71
N TYR A 71 -3.57 0.66 2.99
CA TYR A 71 -2.49 -0.21 2.54
C TYR A 71 -2.39 -1.46 3.45
N GLY A 72 -3.42 -2.30 3.34
CA GLY A 72 -3.57 -3.56 4.05
C GLY A 72 -2.77 -4.72 3.41
N PRO A 73 -2.87 -5.94 3.95
CA PRO A 73 -2.05 -7.07 3.51
C PRO A 73 -2.28 -7.48 2.04
N ASN A 74 -3.49 -7.34 1.51
CA ASN A 74 -3.76 -7.71 0.12
C ASN A 74 -3.20 -6.67 -0.86
N THR A 75 -3.40 -5.40 -0.54
CA THR A 75 -2.87 -4.25 -1.26
C THR A 75 -1.35 -4.26 -1.24
N ARG A 76 -0.76 -4.53 -0.06
CA ARG A 76 0.69 -4.69 0.10
C ARG A 76 1.23 -5.78 -0.79
N ARG A 77 0.69 -6.99 -0.70
CA ARG A 77 1.17 -8.13 -1.50
C ARG A 77 1.17 -7.82 -2.99
N ALA A 78 0.11 -7.19 -3.49
CA ALA A 78 0.00 -6.83 -4.91
C ALA A 78 1.01 -5.74 -5.29
N LEU A 79 1.05 -4.63 -4.55
CA LEU A 79 1.90 -3.49 -4.90
C LEU A 79 3.38 -3.85 -4.80
N GLU A 80 3.78 -4.63 -3.81
CA GLU A 80 5.18 -5.06 -3.61
C GLU A 80 5.65 -6.07 -4.67
N ALA A 81 4.75 -6.83 -5.28
CA ALA A 81 5.10 -7.72 -6.39
C ALA A 81 5.46 -6.96 -7.68
N GLU A 82 5.04 -5.70 -7.80
CA GLU A 82 5.25 -4.85 -8.98
C GLU A 82 6.32 -3.78 -8.78
N THR A 83 6.75 -3.55 -7.54
CA THR A 83 7.57 -2.38 -7.17
C THR A 83 8.70 -2.75 -6.23
N SER A 84 9.76 -1.93 -6.24
CA SER A 84 10.90 -2.06 -5.33
C SER A 84 10.75 -1.21 -4.06
N GLY A 85 9.95 -0.14 -4.12
CA GLY A 85 9.77 0.84 -3.04
C GLY A 85 10.92 1.83 -2.87
N ARG A 86 11.86 1.84 -3.82
CA ARG A 86 12.99 2.78 -3.85
C ARG A 86 12.66 4.06 -4.61
N GLY A 87 11.57 4.07 -5.37
CA GLY A 87 11.19 5.16 -6.27
C GLY A 87 11.92 5.07 -7.61
N HIS A 88 11.45 5.82 -8.60
CA HIS A 88 12.20 6.06 -9.83
C HIS A 88 13.40 6.96 -9.53
N ARG A 89 14.61 6.50 -9.86
CA ARG A 89 15.84 7.32 -9.83
C ARG A 89 15.93 8.20 -11.06
#